data_AF-A0AA86WVL8-F1
#
_entry.id   AF-A0AA86WVL8-F1
#
_cell.length_a   1.000
_cell.length_b   1.000
_cell.length_c   1.000
_cell.angle_alpha   90.00
_cell.angle_beta   90.00
_cell.angle_gamma   90.00
#
_symmetry.space_group_name_H-M   'P 1'
#
loop_
_entity.id
_entity.type
_entity.pdbx_description
1 polymer ?
#
loop_
_entity_poly.entity_id
_entity_poly.type
_entity_poly.pdbx_seq_one_letter_code
_entity_poly.pdbx_strand_id
1 'polypeptide(L)'
;MKNHPLSLLATTLILISGYAHAAAPQNTNNLDARITKNQNSITYNSHKLAEYKQDSRRIGSALLIYGQSNDRRVAKDETLITNNEQAIAAIHQKVDVTTKQAQLNEQSINQTSRSLHSDEKLIKDNKQGISENKQQLVSEQHQIQANTGNIAKTSQTLHVDEQQIQSNTQEISNLRKDFERMANNINGAYAEAAALNGLTEPHNVGNIMVSLGLGHHGNADALAFGAGERLNEHLTAKVGAAYNSATSTMTSYMGVGYEF
;
A
#
# COMPACT_ATOMS: atom_id res chain seq x y z
N MET A 1 -78.56 46.02 -53.71
CA MET A 1 -79.20 47.32 -53.38
C MET A 1 -78.74 48.36 -54.39
N LYS A 2 -79.71 48.98 -55.09
CA LYS A 2 -79.66 50.25 -55.88
C LYS A 2 -78.59 50.34 -56.99
N ASN A 3 -78.96 50.09 -58.24
CA ASN A 3 -79.52 51.05 -59.23
C ASN A 3 -78.57 52.21 -59.56
N HIS A 4 -78.08 52.28 -60.80
CA HIS A 4 -78.43 53.32 -61.78
C HIS A 4 -77.87 53.00 -63.19
N PRO A 5 -78.71 52.95 -64.23
CA PRO A 5 -78.31 52.96 -65.64
C PRO A 5 -78.24 54.39 -66.17
N LEU A 6 -77.45 54.65 -67.22
CA LEU A 6 -77.52 55.91 -67.98
C LEU A 6 -77.86 55.60 -69.46
N SER A 7 -79.10 55.96 -69.78
CA SER A 7 -79.78 55.99 -71.07
C SER A 7 -79.18 57.07 -72.00
N LEU A 8 -79.04 56.79 -73.29
CA LEU A 8 -79.98 57.19 -74.36
C LEU A 8 -80.12 58.71 -74.56
N LEU A 9 -79.63 59.21 -75.71
CA LEU A 9 -80.22 60.33 -76.45
C LEU A 9 -79.68 60.32 -77.88
N ALA A 10 -80.46 59.67 -78.75
CA ALA A 10 -80.50 60.00 -80.17
C ALA A 10 -81.35 61.26 -80.34
N THR A 11 -80.88 62.23 -81.10
CA THR A 11 -81.73 63.29 -81.64
C THR A 11 -81.27 63.65 -83.04
N THR A 12 -82.08 63.23 -84.00
CA THR A 12 -82.13 63.64 -85.40
C THR A 12 -82.75 65.04 -85.51
N LEU A 13 -82.67 65.62 -86.73
CA LEU A 13 -83.48 66.73 -87.28
C LEU A 13 -82.91 68.16 -87.03
N ILE A 14 -82.86 69.13 -87.97
CA ILE A 14 -83.57 69.41 -89.23
C ILE A 14 -82.64 70.21 -90.18
N LEU A 15 -82.69 69.88 -91.48
CA LEU A 15 -82.24 70.71 -92.61
C LEU A 15 -83.24 71.85 -92.86
N ILE A 16 -82.79 73.11 -92.93
CA ILE A 16 -83.54 74.17 -93.63
C ILE A 16 -82.60 74.84 -94.63
N SER A 17 -83.02 74.77 -95.89
CA SER A 17 -82.44 75.35 -97.10
C SER A 17 -83.22 76.58 -97.55
N GLY A 18 -82.55 77.50 -98.26
CA GLY A 18 -83.14 78.61 -99.02
C GLY A 18 -82.53 79.97 -98.67
N TYR A 19 -82.10 80.86 -99.56
CA TYR A 19 -82.18 80.97 -101.01
C TYR A 19 -81.00 81.80 -101.56
N ALA A 20 -80.77 81.66 -102.86
CA ALA A 20 -79.72 82.25 -103.68
C ALA A 20 -79.78 83.78 -103.88
N HIS A 21 -78.61 84.43 -104.01
CA HIS A 21 -78.25 85.26 -105.17
C HIS A 21 -76.75 85.63 -105.19
N ALA A 22 -76.07 85.15 -106.25
CA ALA A 22 -74.88 85.67 -106.92
C ALA A 22 -73.78 86.41 -106.13
N ALA A 23 -72.69 85.70 -105.82
CA ALA A 23 -71.32 86.10 -106.19
C ALA A 23 -70.38 84.89 -106.00
N ALA A 24 -69.36 84.81 -106.85
CA ALA A 24 -68.55 83.63 -107.16
C ALA A 24 -67.86 82.94 -105.94
N PRO A 25 -67.52 81.64 -106.10
CA PRO A 25 -67.32 80.68 -105.02
C PRO A 25 -65.83 80.45 -104.77
N GLN A 26 -65.28 80.84 -103.61
CA GLN A 26 -63.90 80.47 -103.25
C GLN A 26 -63.68 80.14 -101.77
N ASN A 27 -64.70 80.23 -100.89
CA ASN A 27 -64.48 80.03 -99.44
C ASN A 27 -65.28 78.87 -98.80
N THR A 28 -66.34 78.36 -99.42
CA THR A 28 -67.15 77.25 -98.86
C THR A 28 -66.46 75.89 -98.96
N ASN A 29 -65.78 75.60 -100.08
CA ASN A 29 -64.98 74.38 -100.27
C ASN A 29 -63.83 74.24 -99.25
N ASN A 30 -63.33 75.36 -98.70
CA ASN A 30 -62.28 75.37 -97.68
C ASN A 30 -62.84 74.98 -96.29
N LEU A 31 -64.06 75.44 -95.97
CA LEU A 31 -64.71 75.19 -94.69
C LEU A 31 -65.11 73.72 -94.53
N ASP A 32 -65.72 73.11 -95.55
CA ASP A 32 -66.13 71.70 -95.52
C ASP A 32 -64.93 70.74 -95.41
N ALA A 33 -63.82 71.06 -96.07
CA ALA A 33 -62.56 70.32 -95.93
C ALA A 33 -61.97 70.43 -94.51
N ARG A 34 -62.06 71.61 -93.88
CA ARG A 34 -61.63 71.82 -92.48
C ARG A 34 -62.52 71.09 -91.47
N ILE A 35 -63.84 71.07 -91.69
CA ILE A 35 -64.80 70.31 -90.86
C ILE A 35 -64.49 68.82 -90.95
N THR A 36 -64.28 68.29 -92.16
CA THR A 36 -63.93 66.88 -92.38
C THR A 36 -62.60 66.53 -91.70
N LYS A 37 -61.58 67.39 -91.81
CA LYS A 37 -60.30 67.22 -91.12
C LYS A 37 -60.46 67.20 -89.60
N ASN A 38 -61.25 68.12 -89.04
CA ASN A 38 -61.54 68.15 -87.60
C ASN A 38 -62.30 66.90 -87.15
N GLN A 39 -63.29 66.44 -87.92
CA GLN A 39 -64.04 65.22 -87.61
C GLN A 39 -63.11 64.00 -87.57
N ASN A 40 -62.18 63.88 -88.52
CA ASN A 40 -61.18 62.83 -88.55
C ASN A 40 -60.23 62.91 -87.34
N SER A 41 -59.78 64.12 -86.96
CA SER A 41 -58.97 64.34 -85.76
C SER A 41 -59.71 63.99 -84.47
N ILE A 42 -61.01 64.32 -84.36
CA ILE A 42 -61.84 63.97 -83.21
C ILE A 42 -61.97 62.44 -83.11
N THR A 43 -62.24 61.75 -84.22
CA THR A 43 -62.31 60.29 -84.26
C THR A 43 -60.98 59.65 -83.85
N TYR A 44 -59.85 60.15 -84.38
CA TYR A 44 -58.51 59.68 -83.99
C TYR A 44 -58.24 59.89 -82.50
N ASN A 45 -58.51 61.09 -81.98
CA ASN A 45 -58.32 61.42 -80.57
C ASN A 45 -59.21 60.57 -79.65
N SER A 46 -60.45 60.29 -80.07
CA SER A 46 -61.37 59.40 -79.35
C SER A 46 -60.83 57.98 -79.24
N HIS A 47 -60.29 57.43 -80.34
CA HIS A 47 -59.62 56.13 -80.32
C HIS A 47 -58.38 56.11 -79.41
N LYS A 48 -57.52 57.15 -79.49
CA LYS A 48 -56.35 57.26 -78.60
C LYS A 48 -56.72 57.38 -77.12
N LEU A 49 -57.77 58.13 -76.81
CA LEU A 49 -58.27 58.24 -75.44
C LEU A 49 -58.78 56.88 -74.91
N ALA A 50 -59.45 56.09 -75.76
CA ALA A 50 -59.89 54.75 -75.42
C ALA A 50 -58.72 53.78 -75.17
N GLU A 51 -57.67 53.84 -76.02
CA GLU A 51 -56.41 53.10 -75.83
C GLU A 51 -55.76 53.46 -74.50
N TYR A 52 -55.53 54.74 -74.22
CA TYR A 52 -54.92 55.18 -72.95
C TYR A 52 -55.73 54.77 -71.72
N LYS A 53 -57.07 54.80 -71.81
CA LYS A 53 -57.93 54.32 -70.72
C LYS A 53 -57.84 52.80 -70.53
N GLN A 54 -57.62 52.04 -71.58
CA GLN A 54 -57.38 50.59 -71.49
C GLN A 54 -55.99 50.31 -70.90
N ASP A 55 -54.95 51.00 -71.35
CA ASP A 55 -53.59 50.84 -70.85
C ASP A 55 -53.47 51.25 -69.39
N SER A 56 -54.07 52.37 -68.99
CA SER A 56 -54.13 52.78 -67.58
C SER A 56 -54.78 51.71 -66.69
N ARG A 57 -55.87 51.07 -67.15
CA ARG A 57 -56.50 49.95 -66.43
C ARG A 57 -55.59 48.73 -66.34
N ARG A 58 -54.89 48.38 -67.43
CA ARG A 58 -53.92 47.28 -67.46
C ARG A 58 -52.75 47.54 -66.51
N ILE A 59 -52.18 48.74 -66.56
CA ILE A 59 -51.08 49.18 -65.68
C ILE A 59 -51.55 49.13 -64.23
N GLY A 60 -52.71 49.70 -63.90
CA GLY A 60 -53.25 49.67 -62.54
C GLY A 60 -53.47 48.25 -62.01
N SER A 61 -53.96 47.34 -62.87
CA SER A 61 -54.14 45.92 -62.52
C SER A 61 -52.80 45.21 -62.28
N ALA A 62 -51.79 45.46 -63.12
CA ALA A 62 -50.45 44.89 -62.97
C ALA A 62 -49.76 45.41 -61.69
N LEU A 63 -49.91 46.71 -61.39
CA LEU A 63 -49.38 47.31 -60.17
C LEU A 63 -50.01 46.68 -58.92
N LEU A 64 -51.32 46.42 -58.94
CA LEU A 64 -52.03 45.77 -57.84
C LEU A 64 -51.54 44.33 -57.62
N ILE A 65 -51.39 43.55 -58.69
CA ILE A 65 -50.87 42.17 -58.61
C ILE A 65 -49.44 42.17 -58.06
N TYR A 66 -48.60 43.09 -58.53
CA TYR A 66 -47.22 43.22 -58.06
C TYR A 66 -47.16 43.60 -56.58
N GLY A 67 -47.98 44.56 -56.14
CA GLY A 67 -48.11 44.93 -54.74
C GLY A 67 -48.51 43.73 -53.87
N GLN A 68 -49.57 43.03 -54.24
CA GLN A 68 -50.02 41.83 -53.51
C GLN A 68 -48.96 40.72 -53.48
N SER A 69 -48.20 40.53 -54.55
CA SER A 69 -47.12 39.54 -54.61
C SER A 69 -45.97 39.92 -53.67
N ASN A 70 -45.59 41.19 -53.64
CA ASN A 70 -44.57 41.70 -52.74
C ASN A 70 -45.02 41.61 -51.28
N ASP A 71 -46.25 41.99 -50.95
CA ASP A 71 -46.79 41.87 -49.59
C ASP A 71 -46.72 40.42 -49.08
N ARG A 72 -47.07 39.44 -49.93
CA ARG A 72 -46.93 38.01 -49.58
C ARG A 72 -45.50 37.58 -49.34
N ARG A 73 -44.55 38.11 -50.13
CA ARG A 73 -43.12 37.82 -49.95
C ARG A 73 -42.59 38.42 -48.66
N VAL A 74 -42.93 39.67 -48.38
CA VAL A 74 -42.57 40.36 -47.13
C VAL A 74 -43.11 39.61 -45.93
N ALA A 75 -44.39 39.21 -45.93
CA ALA A 75 -44.97 38.42 -44.84
C ALA A 75 -44.27 37.07 -44.63
N LYS A 76 -43.82 36.43 -45.72
CA LYS A 76 -43.02 35.20 -45.64
C LYS A 76 -41.64 35.47 -45.03
N ASP A 77 -40.98 36.54 -45.45
CA ASP A 77 -39.67 36.92 -44.95
C ASP A 77 -39.74 37.31 -43.47
N GLU A 78 -40.77 38.04 -43.03
CA GLU A 78 -41.05 38.35 -41.61
C GLU A 78 -41.20 37.08 -40.76
N THR A 79 -41.90 36.07 -41.28
CA THR A 79 -42.05 34.78 -40.60
C THR A 79 -40.72 34.05 -40.47
N LEU A 80 -39.90 34.03 -41.54
CA LEU A 80 -38.58 33.42 -41.52
C LEU A 80 -37.62 34.13 -40.56
N ILE A 81 -37.67 35.46 -40.50
CA ILE A 81 -36.89 36.27 -39.56
C ILE A 81 -37.29 35.91 -38.12
N THR A 82 -38.58 35.86 -37.82
CA THR A 82 -39.08 35.48 -36.49
C THR A 82 -38.61 34.08 -36.08
N ASN A 83 -38.66 33.11 -37.00
CA ASN A 83 -38.17 31.76 -36.73
C ASN A 83 -36.65 31.74 -36.48
N ASN A 84 -35.88 32.52 -37.24
CA ASN A 84 -34.44 32.64 -37.05
C ASN A 84 -34.09 33.29 -35.70
N GLU A 85 -34.83 34.33 -35.28
CA GLU A 85 -34.66 34.95 -33.97
C GLU A 85 -34.87 33.95 -32.83
N GLN A 86 -35.92 33.13 -32.92
CA GLN A 86 -36.18 32.06 -31.93
C GLN A 86 -35.07 31.00 -31.92
N ALA A 87 -34.58 30.58 -33.10
CA ALA A 87 -33.49 29.63 -33.20
C ALA A 87 -32.18 30.17 -32.60
N ILE A 88 -31.87 31.45 -32.85
CA ILE A 88 -30.70 32.13 -32.27
C ILE A 88 -30.81 32.22 -30.75
N ALA A 89 -31.99 32.55 -30.22
CA ALA A 89 -32.23 32.57 -28.77
C ALA A 89 -32.01 31.18 -28.14
N ALA A 90 -32.50 30.12 -28.77
CA ALA A 90 -32.29 28.75 -28.32
C ALA A 90 -30.80 28.33 -28.39
N ILE A 91 -30.08 28.77 -29.42
CA ILE A 91 -28.63 28.53 -29.53
C ILE A 91 -27.87 29.25 -28.41
N HIS A 92 -28.20 30.52 -28.12
CA HIS A 92 -27.59 31.25 -27.00
C HIS A 92 -27.77 30.52 -25.67
N GLN A 93 -28.98 30.06 -25.35
CA GLN A 93 -29.22 29.29 -24.12
C GLN A 93 -28.36 28.01 -24.05
N LYS A 94 -28.21 27.28 -25.17
CA LYS A 94 -27.35 26.09 -25.24
C LYS A 94 -25.88 26.44 -25.04
N VAL A 95 -25.41 27.56 -25.60
CA VAL A 95 -24.04 28.05 -25.41
C VAL A 95 -23.79 28.40 -23.95
N ASP A 96 -24.72 29.08 -23.28
CA ASP A 96 -24.59 29.43 -21.87
C ASP A 96 -24.49 28.18 -20.98
N VAL A 97 -25.35 27.18 -21.21
CA VAL A 97 -25.31 25.90 -20.50
C VAL A 97 -23.98 25.18 -20.74
N THR A 98 -23.51 25.15 -21.99
CA THR A 98 -22.26 24.48 -22.36
C THR A 98 -21.05 25.18 -21.72
N THR A 99 -21.05 26.52 -21.71
CA THR A 99 -20.01 27.32 -21.05
C THR A 99 -19.96 27.05 -19.55
N LYS A 100 -21.12 26.99 -18.88
CA LYS A 100 -21.20 26.67 -17.46
C LYS A 100 -20.71 25.24 -17.18
N GLN A 101 -21.06 24.28 -18.02
CA GLN A 101 -20.58 22.90 -17.88
C GLN A 101 -19.06 22.80 -18.07
N ALA A 102 -18.48 23.55 -19.01
CA ALA A 102 -17.04 23.59 -19.22
C ALA A 102 -16.29 24.13 -17.98
N GLN A 103 -16.82 25.17 -17.34
CA GLN A 103 -16.27 25.71 -16.08
C GLN A 103 -16.32 24.70 -14.93
N LEU A 104 -17.42 23.95 -14.79
CA LEU A 104 -17.54 22.89 -13.79
C LEU A 104 -16.55 21.74 -14.05
N ASN A 105 -16.34 21.39 -15.31
CA ASN A 105 -15.37 20.38 -15.69
C ASN A 105 -13.94 20.85 -15.36
N GLU A 106 -13.61 22.11 -15.64
CA GLU A 106 -12.31 22.70 -15.28
C GLU A 106 -12.06 22.64 -13.77
N GLN A 107 -13.07 22.99 -12.95
CA GLN A 107 -12.97 22.88 -11.50
C GLN A 107 -12.73 21.43 -11.04
N SER A 108 -13.44 20.47 -11.63
CA SER A 108 -13.31 19.04 -11.31
C SER A 108 -11.93 18.47 -11.71
N ILE A 109 -11.39 18.92 -12.85
CA ILE A 109 -10.04 18.58 -13.31
C ILE A 109 -9.00 19.13 -12.33
N ASN A 110 -9.16 20.38 -11.89
CA ASN A 110 -8.26 20.99 -10.91
C ASN A 110 -8.28 20.28 -9.55
N GLN A 111 -9.45 19.81 -9.10
CA GLN A 111 -9.56 18.99 -7.89
C GLN A 111 -8.85 17.65 -8.05
N THR A 112 -9.10 16.95 -9.16
CA THR A 112 -8.43 15.68 -9.47
C THR A 112 -6.91 15.83 -9.52
N SER A 113 -6.41 16.90 -10.14
CA SER A 113 -4.98 17.20 -10.23
C SER A 113 -4.34 17.37 -8.84
N ARG A 114 -5.02 18.04 -7.90
CA ARG A 114 -4.55 18.19 -6.52
C ARG A 114 -4.50 16.84 -5.78
N SER A 115 -5.52 16.00 -5.95
CA SER A 115 -5.54 14.66 -5.36
C SER A 115 -4.40 13.80 -5.90
N LEU A 116 -4.14 13.82 -7.21
CA LEU A 116 -3.03 13.09 -7.82
C LEU A 116 -1.67 13.53 -7.28
N HIS A 117 -1.47 14.84 -7.06
CA HIS A 117 -0.23 15.33 -6.45
C HIS A 117 -0.06 14.87 -4.99
N SER A 118 -1.16 14.80 -4.23
CA SER A 118 -1.15 14.24 -2.89
C SER A 118 -0.80 12.74 -2.90
N ASP A 119 -1.39 11.98 -3.81
CA ASP A 119 -1.12 10.55 -3.97
C ASP A 119 0.34 10.31 -4.39
N GLU A 120 0.89 11.13 -5.29
CA GLU A 120 2.30 11.07 -5.69
C GLU A 120 3.23 11.25 -4.47
N LYS A 121 2.92 12.20 -3.59
CA LYS A 121 3.67 12.41 -2.34
C LYS A 121 3.57 11.18 -1.42
N LEU A 122 2.37 10.64 -1.22
CA LEU A 122 2.17 9.44 -0.39
C LEU A 122 2.92 8.22 -0.96
N ILE A 123 2.93 8.04 -2.28
CA ILE A 123 3.68 6.97 -2.94
C ILE A 123 5.19 7.13 -2.70
N LYS A 124 5.71 8.36 -2.77
CA LYS A 124 7.12 8.64 -2.47
C LYS A 124 7.47 8.35 -1.01
N ASP A 125 6.64 8.80 -0.08
CA ASP A 125 6.82 8.58 1.36
C ASP A 125 6.76 7.07 1.68
N ASN A 126 5.82 6.34 1.09
CA ASN A 126 5.73 4.88 1.22
C ASN A 126 6.95 4.15 0.64
N LYS A 127 7.45 4.59 -0.52
CA LYS A 127 8.65 4.01 -1.13
C LYS A 127 9.88 4.18 -0.24
N GLN A 128 10.00 5.33 0.43
CA GLN A 128 11.04 5.59 1.41
C GLN A 128 10.90 4.66 2.63
N GLY A 129 9.69 4.56 3.21
CA GLY A 129 9.43 3.68 4.34
C GLY A 129 9.70 2.20 4.04
N ILE A 130 9.37 1.72 2.83
CA ILE A 130 9.70 0.36 2.39
C ILE A 130 11.23 0.15 2.33
N SER A 131 11.98 1.14 1.87
CA SER A 131 13.45 1.07 1.82
C SER A 131 14.06 1.00 3.22
N GLU A 132 13.54 1.80 4.17
CA GLU A 132 13.98 1.79 5.57
C GLU A 132 13.68 0.45 6.24
N ASN A 133 12.46 -0.08 6.08
CA ASN A 133 12.08 -1.39 6.60
C ASN A 133 12.97 -2.50 6.04
N LYS A 134 13.33 -2.44 4.75
CA LYS A 134 14.24 -3.40 4.14
C LYS A 134 15.63 -3.37 4.81
N GLN A 135 16.14 -2.19 5.14
CA GLN A 135 17.42 -2.06 5.85
C GLN A 135 17.35 -2.60 7.27
N GLN A 136 16.25 -2.34 8.00
CA GLN A 136 16.03 -2.88 9.33
C GLN A 136 15.99 -4.42 9.32
N LEU A 137 15.25 -5.03 8.39
CA LEU A 137 15.19 -6.49 8.24
C LEU A 137 16.58 -7.11 7.98
N VAL A 138 17.43 -6.45 7.20
CA VAL A 138 18.81 -6.91 6.98
C VAL A 138 19.62 -6.84 8.28
N SER A 139 19.46 -5.77 9.06
CA SER A 139 20.13 -5.64 10.36
C SER A 139 19.67 -6.71 11.37
N GLU A 140 18.36 -6.93 11.47
CA GLU A 140 17.78 -7.99 12.32
C GLU A 140 18.28 -9.37 11.90
N GLN A 141 18.35 -9.65 10.59
CA GLN A 141 18.88 -10.91 10.07
C GLN A 141 20.34 -11.15 10.50
N HIS A 142 21.17 -10.11 10.52
CA HIS A 142 22.55 -10.21 11.03
C HIS A 142 22.60 -10.46 12.54
N GLN A 143 21.74 -9.80 13.32
CA GLN A 143 21.66 -10.02 14.78
C GLN A 143 21.21 -11.45 15.10
N ILE A 144 20.23 -11.99 14.37
CA ILE A 144 19.76 -13.37 14.52
C ILE A 144 20.89 -14.36 14.23
N GLN A 145 21.67 -14.13 13.17
CA GLN A 145 22.83 -14.96 12.84
C GLN A 145 23.91 -14.91 13.93
N ALA A 146 24.22 -13.73 14.46
CA ALA A 146 25.16 -13.56 15.56
C ALA A 146 24.69 -14.31 16.83
N ASN A 147 23.41 -14.16 17.19
CA ASN A 147 22.81 -14.85 18.33
C ASN A 147 22.84 -16.37 18.15
N THR A 148 22.55 -16.85 16.94
CA THR A 148 22.63 -18.28 16.60
C THR A 148 24.06 -18.82 16.83
N GLY A 149 25.07 -18.07 16.39
CA GLY A 149 26.47 -18.40 16.63
C GLY A 149 26.85 -18.42 18.12
N ASN A 150 26.35 -17.46 18.90
CA ASN A 150 26.60 -17.39 20.34
C ASN A 150 25.93 -18.54 21.11
N ILE A 151 24.71 -18.93 20.71
CA ILE A 151 24.01 -20.09 21.28
C ILE A 151 24.81 -21.38 20.99
N ALA A 152 25.28 -21.56 19.76
CA ALA A 152 26.10 -22.73 19.41
C ALA A 152 27.39 -22.81 20.26
N LYS A 153 28.10 -21.68 20.43
CA LYS A 153 29.28 -21.61 21.30
C LYS A 153 28.94 -21.95 22.75
N THR A 154 27.86 -21.38 23.28
CA THR A 154 27.41 -21.63 24.66
C THR A 154 27.07 -23.10 24.87
N SER A 155 26.38 -23.72 23.91
CA SER A 155 26.05 -25.14 23.95
C SER A 155 27.31 -26.01 23.96
N GLN A 156 28.35 -25.64 23.19
CA GLN A 156 29.62 -26.36 23.21
C GLN A 156 30.34 -26.23 24.55
N THR A 157 30.37 -25.03 25.13
CA THR A 157 30.95 -24.80 26.45
C THR A 157 30.22 -25.62 27.52
N LEU A 158 28.89 -25.64 27.52
CA LEU A 158 28.10 -26.44 28.46
C LEU A 158 28.41 -27.94 28.34
N HIS A 159 28.62 -28.46 27.13
CA HIS A 159 28.99 -29.86 26.95
C HIS A 159 30.37 -30.18 27.53
N VAL A 160 31.34 -29.27 27.37
CA VAL A 160 32.68 -29.40 27.96
C VAL A 160 32.59 -29.35 29.49
N ASP A 161 31.83 -28.39 30.03
CA ASP A 161 31.62 -28.26 31.48
C ASP A 161 30.96 -29.51 32.06
N GLU A 162 29.97 -30.09 31.37
CA GLU A 162 29.32 -31.35 31.76
C GLU A 162 30.34 -32.50 31.86
N GLN A 163 31.21 -32.66 30.86
CA GLN A 163 32.27 -33.68 30.87
C GLN A 163 33.24 -33.46 32.03
N GLN A 164 33.65 -32.21 32.29
CA GLN A 164 34.56 -31.88 33.39
C GLN A 164 33.91 -32.17 34.75
N ILE A 165 32.62 -31.85 34.92
CA ILE A 165 31.88 -32.16 36.15
C ILE A 165 31.81 -33.67 36.35
N GLN A 166 31.57 -34.45 35.30
CA GLN A 166 31.58 -35.92 35.39
C GLN A 166 32.95 -36.46 35.80
N SER A 167 34.05 -35.95 35.22
CA SER A 167 35.42 -36.32 35.60
C SER A 167 35.70 -35.98 37.07
N ASN A 168 35.43 -34.74 37.48
CA ASN A 168 35.61 -34.29 38.86
C ASN A 168 34.79 -35.14 39.85
N THR A 169 33.58 -35.52 39.47
CA THR A 169 32.72 -36.39 40.31
C THR A 169 33.36 -37.77 40.52
N GLN A 170 33.96 -38.35 39.48
CA GLN A 170 34.67 -39.63 39.57
C GLN A 170 35.94 -39.51 40.43
N GLU A 171 36.73 -38.45 40.22
CA GLU A 171 37.93 -38.18 41.02
C GLU A 171 37.59 -38.00 42.51
N ILE A 172 36.55 -37.23 42.83
CA ILE A 172 36.08 -37.06 44.22
C ILE A 172 35.63 -38.40 44.82
N SER A 173 34.95 -39.25 44.04
CA SER A 173 34.55 -40.59 44.48
C SER A 173 35.76 -41.47 44.80
N ASN A 174 36.80 -41.42 43.98
CA ASN A 174 38.05 -42.15 44.23
C ASN A 174 38.79 -41.59 45.46
N LEU A 175 38.89 -40.27 45.59
CA LEU A 175 39.48 -39.63 46.76
C LEU A 175 38.76 -40.04 48.06
N ARG A 176 37.42 -40.17 48.04
CA ARG A 176 36.65 -40.67 49.18
C ARG A 176 37.04 -42.10 49.55
N LYS A 177 37.16 -43.01 48.57
CA LYS A 177 37.59 -44.39 48.80
C LYS A 177 39.02 -44.47 49.34
N ASP A 178 39.92 -43.64 48.81
CA ASP A 178 41.31 -43.60 49.29
C ASP A 178 41.39 -43.05 50.71
N PHE A 179 40.55 -42.06 51.05
CA PHE A 179 40.44 -41.55 52.40
C PHE A 179 39.89 -42.59 53.38
N GLU A 180 38.85 -43.34 53.00
CA GLU A 180 38.33 -44.47 53.79
C GLU A 180 39.38 -45.56 53.99
N ARG A 181 40.12 -45.91 52.93
CA ARG A 181 41.23 -46.87 53.01
C ARG A 181 42.33 -46.37 53.95
N MET A 182 42.71 -45.10 53.85
CA MET A 182 43.69 -44.48 54.74
C MET A 182 43.21 -44.50 56.19
N ALA A 183 41.94 -44.19 56.45
CA ALA A 183 41.36 -44.26 57.80
C ALA A 183 41.42 -45.70 58.36
N ASN A 184 41.10 -46.70 57.54
CA ASN A 184 41.24 -48.11 57.93
C ASN A 184 42.69 -48.51 58.19
N ASN A 185 43.64 -48.04 57.36
CA ASN A 185 45.08 -48.26 57.57
C ASN A 185 45.57 -47.65 58.88
N ILE A 186 45.13 -46.43 59.19
CA ILE A 186 45.46 -45.75 60.44
C ILE A 186 44.88 -46.52 61.64
N ASN A 187 43.61 -46.91 61.57
CA ASN A 187 42.97 -47.69 62.64
C ASN A 187 43.67 -49.05 62.84
N GLY A 188 43.99 -49.75 61.75
CA GLY A 188 44.76 -51.00 61.78
C GLY A 188 46.12 -50.83 62.43
N ALA A 189 46.88 -49.79 62.03
CA ALA A 189 48.20 -49.52 62.61
C ALA A 189 48.14 -49.19 64.11
N TYR A 190 47.13 -48.43 64.56
CA TYR A 190 46.94 -48.17 65.99
C TYR A 190 46.51 -49.42 66.77
N ALA A 191 45.64 -50.25 66.20
CA ALA A 191 45.26 -51.52 66.81
C ALA A 191 46.47 -52.47 66.93
N GLU A 192 47.31 -52.57 65.88
CA GLU A 192 48.56 -53.32 65.92
C GLU A 192 49.51 -52.79 66.98
N ALA A 193 49.70 -51.47 67.05
CA ALA A 193 50.55 -50.85 68.06
C ALA A 193 50.05 -51.17 69.48
N ALA A 194 48.73 -51.13 69.73
CA ALA A 194 48.15 -51.51 71.00
C ALA A 194 48.38 -53.00 71.32
N ALA A 195 48.17 -53.90 70.34
CA ALA A 195 48.39 -55.33 70.50
C ALA A 195 49.85 -55.66 70.80
N LEU A 196 50.78 -55.01 70.08
CA LEU A 196 52.22 -55.16 70.25
C LEU A 196 52.70 -54.66 71.62
N ASN A 197 52.17 -53.53 72.09
CA ASN A 197 52.46 -53.01 73.42
C ASN A 197 51.93 -53.89 74.55
N GLY A 198 50.93 -54.74 74.27
CA GLY A 198 50.41 -55.73 75.21
C GLY A 198 51.30 -56.97 75.37
N LEU A 199 52.34 -57.14 74.55
CA LEU A 199 53.24 -58.28 74.62
C LEU A 199 54.16 -58.19 75.86
N THR A 200 54.12 -59.23 76.68
CA THR A 200 54.93 -59.30 77.91
C THR A 200 56.40 -59.53 77.59
N GLU A 201 57.27 -58.94 78.41
CA GLU A 201 58.73 -59.08 78.26
C GLU A 201 59.28 -60.24 79.10
N PRO A 202 60.34 -60.93 78.65
CA PRO A 202 60.94 -62.04 79.38
C PRO A 202 61.47 -61.62 80.76
N HIS A 203 60.94 -62.18 81.83
CA HIS A 203 61.37 -61.87 83.21
C HIS A 203 62.57 -62.71 83.70
N ASN A 204 62.76 -63.91 83.15
CA ASN A 204 63.80 -64.85 83.60
C ASN A 204 64.92 -64.97 82.55
N VAL A 205 66.17 -65.04 82.99
CA VAL A 205 67.35 -65.22 82.13
C VAL A 205 67.39 -66.64 81.57
N GLY A 206 67.71 -66.78 80.27
CA GLY A 206 67.93 -68.05 79.58
C GLY A 206 66.66 -68.83 79.19
N ASN A 207 65.48 -68.25 79.38
CA ASN A 207 64.20 -68.85 78.92
C ASN A 207 63.60 -68.04 77.78
N ILE A 208 63.11 -68.74 76.76
CA ILE A 208 62.29 -68.14 75.70
C ILE A 208 60.88 -67.89 76.24
N MET A 209 60.43 -66.64 76.22
CA MET A 209 59.05 -66.27 76.50
C MET A 209 58.29 -66.10 75.19
N VAL A 210 57.10 -66.70 75.10
CA VAL A 210 56.14 -66.45 74.02
C VAL A 210 54.97 -65.67 74.62
N SER A 211 54.58 -64.58 73.97
CA SER A 211 53.48 -63.72 74.39
C SER A 211 52.50 -63.48 73.24
N LEU A 212 51.24 -63.26 73.60
CA LEU A 212 50.14 -62.91 72.71
C LEU A 212 49.50 -61.62 73.21
N GLY A 213 49.17 -60.72 72.29
CA GLY A 213 48.58 -59.42 72.58
C GLY A 213 47.38 -59.17 71.69
N LEU A 214 46.36 -58.52 72.22
CA LEU A 214 45.18 -58.11 71.47
C LEU A 214 45.05 -56.60 71.57
N GLY A 215 44.75 -55.94 70.45
CA GLY A 215 44.59 -54.50 70.35
C GLY A 215 43.34 -54.15 69.57
N HIS A 216 42.66 -53.10 70.00
CA HIS A 216 41.44 -52.60 69.35
C HIS A 216 41.56 -51.08 69.18
N HIS A 217 41.28 -50.58 67.97
CA HIS A 217 41.22 -49.15 67.72
C HIS A 217 40.25 -48.83 66.56
N GLY A 218 39.23 -48.01 66.84
CA GLY A 218 38.24 -47.61 65.85
C GLY A 218 37.44 -48.80 65.33
N ASN A 219 37.57 -49.11 64.04
CA ASN A 219 36.94 -50.27 63.40
C ASN A 219 37.91 -51.43 63.15
N ALA A 220 39.09 -51.42 63.78
CA ALA A 220 40.14 -52.42 63.59
C ALA A 220 40.43 -53.19 64.88
N ASP A 221 40.57 -54.51 64.74
CA ASP A 221 41.12 -55.39 65.77
C ASP A 221 42.45 -55.95 65.28
N ALA A 222 43.42 -56.11 66.17
CA ALA A 222 44.71 -56.70 65.86
C ALA A 222 45.10 -57.77 66.90
N LEU A 223 45.71 -58.83 66.39
CA LEU A 223 46.33 -59.89 67.17
C LEU A 223 47.83 -59.84 66.94
N ALA A 224 48.59 -59.71 68.02
CA ALA A 224 50.03 -59.76 68.04
C ALA A 224 50.51 -61.05 68.69
N PHE A 225 51.61 -61.59 68.18
CA PHE A 225 52.35 -62.68 68.79
C PHE A 225 53.84 -62.34 68.75
N GLY A 226 54.52 -62.60 69.86
CA GLY A 226 55.94 -62.32 70.00
C GLY A 226 56.65 -63.40 70.76
N ALA A 227 57.95 -63.51 70.50
CA ALA A 227 58.87 -64.29 71.30
C ALA A 227 60.05 -63.40 71.70
N GLY A 228 60.51 -63.57 72.93
CA GLY A 228 61.68 -62.86 73.43
C GLY A 228 62.49 -63.73 74.34
N GLU A 229 63.77 -63.41 74.44
CA GLU A 229 64.70 -64.08 75.34
C GLU A 229 65.56 -63.03 76.04
N ARG A 230 65.69 -63.18 77.36
CA ARG A 230 66.69 -62.46 78.14
C ARG A 230 67.98 -63.28 78.14
N LEU A 231 68.84 -62.95 77.17
CA LEU A 231 70.09 -63.67 76.91
C LEU A 231 71.03 -63.63 78.13
N ASN A 232 71.04 -62.51 78.86
CA ASN A 232 71.80 -62.30 80.09
C ASN A 232 71.05 -61.36 81.05
N GLU A 233 71.51 -61.22 82.30
CA GLU A 233 70.98 -60.24 83.27
C GLU A 233 70.99 -58.79 82.78
N HIS A 234 71.68 -58.49 81.67
CA HIS A 234 71.77 -57.16 81.10
C HIS A 234 71.27 -57.06 79.66
N LEU A 235 70.91 -58.16 78.98
CA LEU A 235 70.59 -58.13 77.54
C LEU A 235 69.30 -58.91 77.25
N THR A 236 68.34 -58.24 76.62
CA THR A 236 67.07 -58.81 76.17
C THR A 236 66.89 -58.60 74.68
N ALA A 237 66.43 -59.63 73.97
CA ALA A 237 66.05 -59.55 72.56
C ALA A 237 64.60 -60.00 72.39
N LYS A 238 63.85 -59.32 71.53
CA LYS A 238 62.45 -59.64 71.21
C LYS A 238 62.16 -59.51 69.72
N VAL A 239 61.27 -60.36 69.23
CA VAL A 239 60.76 -60.37 67.87
C VAL A 239 59.27 -60.71 67.90
N GLY A 240 58.50 -60.18 66.97
CA GLY A 240 57.13 -60.62 66.80
C GLY A 240 56.47 -60.04 65.57
N ALA A 241 55.19 -60.36 65.42
CA ALA A 241 54.34 -59.81 64.38
C ALA A 241 52.94 -59.57 64.90
N ALA A 242 52.27 -58.59 64.31
CA ALA A 242 50.86 -58.29 64.52
C ALA A 242 50.12 -58.38 63.20
N TYR A 243 48.91 -58.90 63.24
CA TYR A 243 47.99 -58.96 62.13
C TYR A 243 46.71 -58.23 62.50
N ASN A 244 46.20 -57.37 61.62
CA ASN A 244 44.95 -56.63 61.87
C ASN A 244 43.83 -56.98 60.88
N SER A 245 42.59 -56.92 61.36
CA SER A 245 41.38 -57.25 60.61
C SER A 245 40.93 -56.16 59.63
N ALA A 246 41.23 -54.89 59.91
CA ALA A 246 40.73 -53.76 59.11
C ALA A 246 41.40 -53.63 57.74
N THR A 247 42.68 -53.96 57.63
CA THR A 247 43.43 -53.94 56.36
C THR A 247 43.91 -55.30 55.92
N SER A 248 43.75 -56.33 56.77
CA SER A 248 44.33 -57.67 56.55
C SER A 248 45.85 -57.63 56.32
N THR A 249 46.55 -56.64 56.88
CA THR A 249 48.00 -56.52 56.80
C THR A 249 48.67 -57.12 58.02
N MET A 250 49.93 -57.54 57.86
CA MET A 250 50.78 -58.03 58.93
C MET A 250 52.00 -57.12 59.08
N THR A 251 52.24 -56.65 60.30
CA THR A 251 53.40 -55.83 60.68
C THR A 251 54.33 -56.67 61.53
N SER A 252 55.63 -56.69 61.22
CA SER A 252 56.64 -57.37 62.04
C SER A 252 57.51 -56.37 62.81
N TYR A 253 58.02 -56.76 63.98
CA TYR A 253 58.91 -55.94 64.79
C TYR A 253 60.04 -56.79 65.39
N MET A 254 61.18 -56.13 65.63
CA MET A 254 62.33 -56.69 66.34
C MET A 254 62.92 -55.59 67.23
N GLY A 255 63.40 -55.95 68.41
CA GLY A 255 64.00 -55.01 69.35
C GLY A 255 64.99 -55.68 70.28
N VAL A 256 65.97 -54.90 70.74
CA VAL A 256 66.95 -55.32 71.75
C VAL A 256 66.99 -54.27 72.85
N GLY A 257 67.14 -54.70 74.10
CA GLY A 257 67.22 -53.85 75.28
C GLY A 257 68.43 -54.23 76.13
N TYR A 258 69.09 -53.23 76.70
CA TYR A 258 70.21 -53.42 77.61
C TYR A 258 69.92 -52.71 78.95
N GLU A 259 70.12 -53.41 80.06
CA GLU A 259 69.90 -52.90 81.42
C GLU A 259 71.25 -52.77 82.14
N PHE A 260 71.46 -51.67 82.88
CA PHE A 260 72.71 -51.34 83.58
C PHE A 260 72.55 -51.38 85.11
#